data_AF-A0A973KR33-F1
#
_entry.id   AF-A0A973KR33-F1
#
_cell.length_a   1.000
_cell.length_b   1.000
_cell.length_c   1.000
_cell.angle_alpha   90.00
_cell.angle_beta   90.00
_cell.angle_gamma   90.00
#
_symmetry.space_group_name_H-M   'P 1'
#
loop_
_entity.id
_entity.type
_entity.pdbx_description
1 polymer ?
#
loop_
_entity_poly.entity_id
_entity_poly.type
_entity_poly.pdbx_seq_one_letter_code
_entity_poly.pdbx_strand_id
1 'polypeptide(L)'
;LAAARAATRRVHSAARGAHRLVVGFVPGLSVSTAVRAFAHEHPGVEIELLRLNWYEQAEALRDGRADVGYLRHAFDTDGLHTVPIGSEPQVACLPAAHPLASRRRLTRADLDGEEILDGERRRVATIEEKLELVAAGVGVALVPRSVARYYSRPDLVHRPVTDAVSHETCLAVVEDRRQQHLWDFLAVAAQALAGRCP
;
A
#
# COMPACT_ATOMS: atom_id res chain seq x y z
N LEU A 1 -4.51 3.90 -21.57
CA LEU A 1 -5.83 4.53 -21.32
C LEU A 1 -5.92 5.27 -19.97
N ALA A 2 -5.39 4.71 -18.87
CA ALA A 2 -5.47 5.35 -17.54
C ALA A 2 -4.70 6.68 -17.42
N ALA A 3 -3.47 6.75 -17.95
CA ALA A 3 -2.67 7.99 -17.96
C ALA A 3 -3.34 9.12 -18.79
N ALA A 4 -3.91 8.78 -19.95
CA ALA A 4 -4.68 9.73 -20.76
C ALA A 4 -5.89 10.30 -20.00
N ARG A 5 -6.63 9.45 -19.26
CA ARG A 5 -7.72 9.90 -18.39
C ARG A 5 -7.22 10.77 -17.22
N ALA A 6 -6.05 10.46 -16.64
CA ALA A 6 -5.45 11.27 -15.59
C ALA A 6 -5.07 12.67 -16.12
N ALA A 7 -4.49 12.76 -17.31
CA ALA A 7 -4.18 14.03 -17.97
C ALA A 7 -5.45 14.85 -18.27
N THR A 8 -6.49 14.22 -18.86
CA THR A 8 -7.76 14.90 -19.13
C THR A 8 -8.45 15.40 -17.85
N ARG A 9 -8.41 14.62 -16.76
CA ARG A 9 -8.98 15.04 -15.47
C ARG A 9 -8.27 16.26 -14.88
N ARG A 10 -6.93 16.36 -14.98
CA ARG A 10 -6.18 17.54 -14.50
C ARG A 10 -6.53 18.83 -15.25
N VAL A 11 -6.78 18.74 -16.56
CA VAL A 11 -7.23 19.88 -17.36
C VAL A 11 -8.61 20.35 -16.91
N HIS A 12 -9.53 19.43 -16.62
CA HIS A 12 -10.87 19.78 -16.14
C HIS A 12 -10.89 20.35 -14.72
N SER A 13 -10.05 19.86 -13.80
CA SER A 13 -9.97 20.41 -12.44
C SER A 13 -9.36 21.81 -12.43
N ALA A 14 -8.30 22.04 -13.22
CA ALA A 14 -7.69 23.36 -13.39
C ALA A 14 -8.70 24.40 -13.94
N ALA A 15 -9.55 23.99 -14.89
CA ALA A 15 -10.59 24.86 -15.45
C ALA A 15 -11.71 25.24 -14.45
N ARG A 16 -11.89 24.48 -13.36
CA ARG A 16 -12.92 24.73 -12.33
C ARG A 16 -12.40 25.45 -11.09
N GLY A 17 -11.11 25.77 -11.03
CA GLY A 17 -10.49 26.37 -9.84
C GLY A 17 -10.47 25.45 -8.61
N ALA A 18 -10.87 24.18 -8.75
CA ALA A 18 -10.81 23.19 -7.68
C ALA A 18 -9.42 22.56 -7.66
N HIS A 19 -8.71 22.72 -6.55
CA HIS A 19 -7.48 21.99 -6.29
C HIS A 19 -7.86 20.54 -5.96
N ARG A 20 -7.35 19.57 -6.71
CA ARG A 20 -7.61 18.15 -6.48
C ARG A 20 -6.30 17.46 -6.13
N LEU A 21 -6.35 16.55 -5.17
CA LEU A 21 -5.24 15.71 -4.74
C LEU A 21 -5.61 14.24 -4.85
N VAL A 22 -4.88 13.46 -5.65
CA VAL A 22 -5.05 12.00 -5.71
C VAL A 22 -4.04 11.32 -4.80
N VAL A 23 -4.53 10.66 -3.75
CA VAL A 23 -3.71 9.91 -2.80
C VAL A 23 -3.76 8.42 -3.16
N GLY A 24 -2.65 7.94 -3.71
CA GLY A 24 -2.39 6.53 -3.99
C GLY A 24 -2.03 5.76 -2.72
N PHE A 25 -2.53 4.54 -2.55
CA PHE A 25 -2.15 3.69 -1.41
C PHE A 25 -2.15 2.20 -1.77
N VAL A 26 -1.14 1.48 -1.27
CA VAL A 26 -1.11 0.01 -1.36
C VAL A 26 -1.95 -0.64 -0.25
N PRO A 27 -2.51 -1.85 -0.47
CA PRO A 27 -3.28 -2.57 0.54
C PRO A 27 -2.54 -2.73 1.87
N GLY A 28 -3.23 -2.41 2.96
CA GLY A 28 -2.70 -2.49 4.32
C GLY A 28 -2.26 -1.16 4.91
N LEU A 29 -2.07 -0.11 4.11
CA LEU A 29 -1.74 1.22 4.62
C LEU A 29 -3.00 2.07 4.82
N SER A 30 -3.12 2.68 6.00
CA SER A 30 -4.24 3.57 6.33
C SER A 30 -3.88 5.01 6.01
N VAL A 31 -4.63 5.59 5.07
CA VAL A 31 -4.51 7.01 4.69
C VAL A 31 -5.46 7.91 5.50
N SER A 32 -6.45 7.32 6.15
CA SER A 32 -7.62 8.02 6.71
C SER A 32 -7.28 9.17 7.67
N THR A 33 -6.24 9.02 8.50
CA THR A 33 -5.89 10.07 9.46
C THR A 33 -5.20 11.26 8.81
N ALA A 34 -4.27 11.02 7.89
CA ALA A 34 -3.61 12.10 7.16
C ALA A 34 -4.61 12.83 6.26
N VAL A 35 -5.47 12.09 5.56
CA VAL A 35 -6.57 12.64 4.75
C VAL A 35 -7.50 13.52 5.59
N ARG A 36 -7.87 13.08 6.80
CA ARG A 36 -8.72 13.86 7.71
C ARG A 36 -8.04 15.14 8.18
N ALA A 37 -6.76 15.06 8.59
CA ALA A 37 -6.00 16.21 9.05
C ALA A 37 -5.83 17.23 7.91
N PHE A 38 -5.44 16.76 6.73
CA PHE A 38 -5.25 17.61 5.56
C PHE A 38 -6.58 18.24 5.09
N ALA A 39 -7.67 17.48 5.04
CA ALA A 39 -8.98 18.02 4.65
C ALA A 39 -9.48 19.11 5.61
N HIS A 40 -9.10 19.05 6.89
CA HIS A 40 -9.43 20.08 7.87
C HIS A 40 -8.64 21.38 7.64
N GLU A 41 -7.35 21.28 7.29
CA GLU A 41 -6.47 22.43 7.02
C GLU A 41 -6.68 23.02 5.60
N HIS A 42 -7.13 22.20 4.66
CA HIS A 42 -7.30 22.55 3.24
C HIS A 42 -8.72 22.22 2.73
N PRO A 43 -9.78 22.88 3.23
CA PRO A 43 -11.17 22.56 2.88
C PRO A 43 -11.52 22.81 1.41
N GLY A 44 -10.69 23.57 0.67
CA GLY A 44 -10.85 23.82 -0.76
C GLY A 44 -10.22 22.76 -1.66
N VAL A 45 -9.61 21.71 -1.11
CA VAL A 45 -8.96 20.64 -1.87
C VAL A 45 -9.84 19.39 -1.92
N GLU A 46 -10.22 18.95 -3.12
CA GLU A 46 -10.91 17.68 -3.33
C GLU A 46 -9.91 16.51 -3.27
N ILE A 47 -10.12 15.56 -2.36
CA ILE A 47 -9.22 14.42 -2.19
C ILE A 47 -9.85 13.18 -2.84
N GLU A 48 -9.14 12.57 -3.79
CA GLU A 48 -9.49 11.27 -4.37
C GLU A 48 -8.53 10.19 -3.86
N LEU A 49 -9.04 9.03 -3.49
CA LEU A 49 -8.23 7.89 -3.08
C LEU A 49 -8.08 6.90 -4.22
N LEU A 50 -6.85 6.49 -4.51
CA LEU A 50 -6.54 5.51 -5.55
C LEU A 50 -5.85 4.29 -4.93
N ARG A 51 -6.49 3.13 -5.01
CA ARG A 51 -5.82 1.88 -4.65
C ARG A 51 -4.75 1.56 -5.70
N LEU A 52 -3.54 1.23 -5.25
CA LEU A 52 -2.41 0.85 -6.11
C LEU A 52 -2.15 -0.65 -6.03
N ASN A 53 -1.79 -1.26 -7.16
CA ASN A 53 -1.22 -2.60 -7.16
C ASN A 53 0.27 -2.56 -6.82
N TRP A 54 0.79 -3.65 -6.26
CA TRP A 54 2.08 -3.64 -5.56
C TRP A 54 3.25 -3.44 -6.54
N TYR A 55 3.09 -3.90 -7.78
CA TYR A 55 4.10 -3.83 -8.84
C TYR A 55 4.09 -2.51 -9.63
N GLU A 56 3.07 -1.66 -9.49
CA GLU A 56 2.95 -0.40 -10.27
C GLU A 56 2.90 0.85 -9.40
N GLN A 57 3.21 0.72 -8.11
CA GLN A 57 3.01 1.77 -7.12
C GLN A 57 3.80 3.06 -7.45
N ALA A 58 5.04 2.93 -7.92
CA ALA A 58 5.87 4.06 -8.34
C ALA A 58 5.45 4.62 -9.71
N GLU A 59 5.03 3.75 -10.64
CA GLU A 59 4.57 4.15 -11.97
C GLU A 59 3.33 5.04 -11.90
N ALA A 60 2.42 4.76 -10.95
CA ALA A 60 1.23 5.58 -10.73
C ALA A 60 1.54 7.03 -10.33
N LEU A 61 2.69 7.27 -9.68
CA LEU A 61 3.15 8.64 -9.38
C LEU A 61 3.80 9.28 -10.61
N ARG A 62 4.63 8.52 -11.32
CA ARG A 62 5.37 8.99 -12.50
C ARG A 62 4.45 9.35 -13.67
N ASP A 63 3.46 8.50 -13.97
CA ASP A 63 2.42 8.79 -14.96
C ASP A 63 1.34 9.75 -14.44
N GLY A 64 1.38 10.02 -13.13
CA GLY A 64 0.53 10.92 -12.36
C GLY A 64 -0.94 10.50 -12.31
N ARG A 65 -1.20 9.19 -12.31
CA ARG A 65 -2.48 8.66 -11.80
C ARG A 65 -2.68 8.99 -10.32
N ALA A 66 -1.61 9.05 -9.54
CA ALA A 66 -1.57 9.54 -8.17
C ALA A 66 -0.63 10.75 -8.06
N ASP A 67 -0.90 11.64 -7.11
CA ASP A 67 -0.06 12.80 -6.80
C ASP A 67 0.83 12.54 -5.57
N VAL A 68 0.31 11.81 -4.58
CA VAL A 68 1.04 11.32 -3.39
C VAL A 68 0.80 9.83 -3.24
N GLY A 69 1.82 9.06 -2.86
CA GLY A 69 1.74 7.61 -2.66
C GLY A 69 2.05 7.18 -1.24
N TYR A 70 1.23 6.30 -0.66
CA TYR A 70 1.54 5.48 0.51
C TYR A 70 2.06 4.13 0.01
N LEU A 71 3.37 3.96 0.06
CA LEU A 71 4.08 2.89 -0.62
C LEU A 71 4.85 1.99 0.34
N ARG A 72 5.28 0.84 -0.16
CA ARG A 72 6.22 -0.07 0.50
C ARG A 72 7.47 -0.20 -0.35
N HIS A 73 8.65 -0.03 0.23
CA HIS A 73 9.93 -0.20 -0.46
C HIS A 73 10.08 -1.60 -1.09
N ALA A 74 11.05 -1.71 -2.02
CA ALA A 74 11.18 -2.67 -3.13
C ALA A 74 10.67 -2.14 -4.49
N PHE A 75 10.76 -0.82 -4.70
CA PHE A 75 10.56 -0.16 -5.98
C PHE A 75 11.72 0.80 -6.26
N ASP A 76 11.87 1.17 -7.54
CA ASP A 76 12.84 2.17 -7.99
C ASP A 76 12.39 3.58 -7.58
N THR A 77 13.25 4.31 -6.86
CA THR A 77 12.99 5.64 -6.31
C THR A 77 13.42 6.77 -7.23
N ASP A 78 13.93 6.50 -8.43
CA ASP A 78 14.38 7.54 -9.35
C ASP A 78 13.27 8.55 -9.69
N GLY A 79 13.59 9.85 -9.59
CA GLY A 79 12.66 10.97 -9.75
C GLY A 79 11.56 11.08 -8.68
N LEU A 80 11.67 10.35 -7.57
CA LEU A 80 10.71 10.38 -6.47
C LEU A 80 11.36 10.89 -5.19
N HIS A 81 10.68 11.82 -4.51
CA HIS A 81 10.99 12.18 -3.14
C HIS A 81 10.21 11.27 -2.19
N THR A 82 10.90 10.59 -1.27
CA THR A 82 10.29 9.65 -0.31
C THR A 82 10.54 10.05 1.14
N VAL A 83 9.51 9.94 1.98
CA VAL A 83 9.57 10.17 3.43
C VAL A 83 9.21 8.89 4.17
N PRO A 84 10.11 8.29 4.97
CA PRO A 84 9.81 7.09 5.75
C PRO A 84 8.66 7.33 6.75
N ILE A 85 7.74 6.38 6.86
CA ILE A 85 6.60 6.44 7.80
C ILE A 85 6.48 5.21 8.70
N GLY A 86 7.39 4.23 8.56
CA GLY A 86 7.44 3.07 9.44
C GLY A 86 7.99 1.82 8.77
N SER A 87 7.85 0.70 9.46
CA SER A 87 8.21 -0.63 8.96
C SER A 87 7.10 -1.62 9.27
N GLU A 88 6.86 -2.54 8.35
CA GLU A 88 5.81 -3.54 8.46
C GLU A 88 6.36 -4.96 8.48
N PRO A 89 6.17 -5.69 9.59
CA PRO A 89 6.54 -7.10 9.65
C PRO A 89 5.60 -7.94 8.78
N GLN A 90 6.09 -9.10 8.34
CA GLN A 90 5.32 -10.03 7.52
C GLN A 90 4.65 -11.14 8.37
N VAL A 91 3.56 -11.66 7.84
CA VAL A 91 2.86 -12.84 8.35
C VAL A 91 2.60 -13.80 7.18
N ALA A 92 2.61 -15.10 7.47
CA ALA A 92 2.10 -16.10 6.55
C ALA A 92 0.58 -16.10 6.62
N CYS A 93 -0.08 -16.02 5.46
CA CYS A 93 -1.50 -16.25 5.27
C CYS A 93 -1.68 -17.69 4.79
N LEU A 94 -2.45 -18.47 5.54
CA LEU A 94 -2.67 -19.89 5.34
C LEU A 94 -4.18 -20.17 5.27
N PRO A 95 -4.63 -21.22 4.56
CA PRO A 95 -5.96 -21.77 4.76
C PRO A 95 -6.15 -22.15 6.24
N ALA A 96 -7.34 -21.98 6.80
CA ALA A 96 -7.60 -22.26 8.22
C ALA A 96 -7.35 -23.73 8.59
N ALA A 97 -7.56 -24.66 7.65
CA ALA A 97 -7.31 -26.09 7.82
C ALA A 97 -5.85 -26.50 7.55
N HIS A 98 -4.96 -25.57 7.20
CA HIS A 98 -3.56 -25.88 6.89
C HIS A 98 -2.81 -26.43 8.11
N PRO A 99 -1.92 -27.43 7.97
CA PRO A 99 -1.17 -27.99 9.11
C PRO A 99 -0.44 -26.94 9.96
N LEU A 100 0.19 -25.96 9.30
CA LEU A 100 0.89 -24.85 9.95
C LEU A 100 -0.03 -23.84 10.65
N ALA A 101 -1.34 -23.83 10.39
CA ALA A 101 -2.29 -22.90 11.01
C ALA A 101 -2.37 -23.08 12.54
N SER A 102 -2.08 -24.28 13.03
CA SER A 102 -2.05 -24.61 14.46
C SER A 102 -0.85 -23.98 15.21
N ARG A 103 0.24 -23.64 14.51
CA ARG A 103 1.44 -23.05 15.13
C ARG A 103 1.18 -21.60 15.52
N ARG A 104 1.84 -21.10 16.57
CA ARG A 104 1.67 -19.69 17.02
C ARG A 104 2.50 -18.69 16.22
N ARG A 105 3.68 -19.12 15.76
CA ARG A 105 4.67 -18.36 14.98
C ARG A 105 5.35 -19.33 14.03
N LEU A 106 5.88 -18.80 12.93
CA LEU A 106 6.62 -19.54 11.92
C LEU A 106 7.97 -18.88 11.68
N THR A 107 8.89 -19.63 11.09
CA THR A 107 10.08 -19.13 10.42
C THR A 107 9.95 -19.28 8.90
N ARG A 108 10.86 -18.70 8.11
CA ARG A 108 10.88 -18.93 6.67
C ARG A 108 11.10 -20.40 6.33
N ALA A 109 11.92 -21.10 7.11
CA ALA A 109 12.17 -22.53 6.93
C ALA A 109 10.92 -23.39 7.16
N ASP A 110 9.98 -22.93 8.00
CA ASP A 110 8.70 -23.64 8.18
C ASP A 110 7.82 -23.60 6.92
N LEU A 111 8.08 -22.67 6.00
CA LEU A 111 7.38 -22.53 4.72
C LEU A 111 8.12 -23.22 3.57
N ASP A 112 9.24 -23.89 3.84
CA ASP A 112 10.00 -24.61 2.81
C ASP A 112 9.14 -25.75 2.25
N GLY A 113 9.00 -25.77 0.92
CA GLY A 113 8.16 -26.75 0.20
C GLY A 113 6.72 -26.31 -0.03
N GLU A 114 6.28 -25.20 0.56
CA GLU A 114 4.97 -24.60 0.26
C GLU A 114 5.02 -23.81 -1.05
N GLU A 115 3.91 -23.80 -1.81
CA GLU A 115 3.78 -22.89 -2.96
C GLU A 115 3.45 -21.47 -2.46
N ILE A 116 4.39 -20.54 -2.66
CA ILE A 116 4.22 -19.13 -2.28
C ILE A 116 3.60 -18.35 -3.44
N LEU A 117 2.39 -17.82 -3.24
CA LEU A 117 1.58 -17.12 -4.27
C LEU A 117 2.13 -15.76 -4.72
N ASP A 118 3.26 -15.32 -4.17
CA ASP A 118 3.97 -14.06 -4.49
C ASP A 118 5.35 -14.30 -5.12
N GLY A 119 5.67 -15.55 -5.49
CA GLY A 119 6.88 -15.89 -6.22
C GLY A 119 6.82 -15.49 -7.70
N GLU A 120 7.96 -15.53 -8.38
CA GLU A 120 8.13 -15.18 -9.81
C GLU A 120 7.15 -15.89 -10.76
N ARG A 121 6.61 -17.03 -10.35
CA ARG A 121 5.77 -17.93 -11.16
C ARG A 121 4.32 -17.48 -11.30
N ARG A 122 3.79 -16.64 -10.41
CA ARG A 122 2.37 -16.22 -10.46
C ARG A 122 2.19 -14.80 -9.99
N ARG A 123 1.89 -13.89 -10.93
CA ARG A 123 1.47 -12.53 -10.59
C ARG A 123 0.00 -12.54 -10.23
N VAL A 124 -0.29 -12.31 -8.95
CA VAL A 124 -1.64 -12.05 -8.47
C VAL A 124 -1.88 -10.54 -8.52
N ALA A 125 -2.98 -10.11 -9.15
CA ALA A 125 -3.21 -8.70 -9.44
C ALA A 125 -3.66 -7.93 -8.20
N THR A 126 -4.42 -8.57 -7.31
CA THR A 126 -5.04 -7.93 -6.14
C THR A 126 -4.84 -8.73 -4.86
N ILE A 127 -5.03 -8.09 -3.71
CA ILE A 127 -5.00 -8.82 -2.44
C ILE A 127 -6.20 -9.76 -2.33
N GLU A 128 -7.37 -9.35 -2.82
CA GLU A 128 -8.59 -10.16 -2.78
C GLU A 128 -8.40 -11.47 -3.55
N GLU A 129 -7.89 -11.41 -4.78
CA GLU A 129 -7.55 -12.60 -5.57
C GLU A 129 -6.56 -13.51 -4.85
N LYS A 130 -5.55 -12.92 -4.19
CA LYS A 130 -4.55 -13.68 -3.44
C LYS A 130 -5.18 -14.45 -2.29
N LEU A 131 -6.04 -13.79 -1.52
CA LEU A 131 -6.71 -14.40 -0.39
C LEU A 131 -7.68 -15.51 -0.83
N GLU A 132 -8.36 -15.37 -1.97
CA GLU A 132 -9.17 -16.46 -2.53
C GLU A 132 -8.31 -17.67 -2.93
N LEU A 133 -7.15 -17.46 -3.54
CA LEU A 133 -6.23 -18.54 -3.89
C LEU A 133 -5.67 -19.25 -2.65
N VAL A 134 -5.34 -18.50 -1.59
CA VAL A 134 -4.95 -19.09 -0.29
C VAL A 134 -6.10 -19.89 0.30
N ALA A 135 -7.31 -19.31 0.38
CA ALA A 135 -8.47 -19.98 0.95
C ALA A 135 -8.85 -21.27 0.20
N ALA A 136 -8.68 -21.27 -1.13
CA ALA A 136 -8.88 -22.43 -1.98
C ALA A 136 -7.79 -23.51 -1.85
N GLY A 137 -6.75 -23.29 -1.03
CA GLY A 137 -5.66 -24.24 -0.83
C GLY A 137 -4.67 -24.34 -1.98
N VAL A 138 -4.63 -23.36 -2.88
CA VAL A 138 -3.71 -23.34 -4.03
C VAL A 138 -2.26 -23.08 -3.60
N GLY A 139 -2.08 -22.42 -2.45
CA GLY A 139 -0.79 -22.12 -1.86
C GLY A 139 -0.95 -21.24 -0.63
N VAL A 140 0.17 -20.70 -0.17
CA VAL A 140 0.25 -19.76 0.97
C VAL A 140 0.80 -18.41 0.50
N ALA A 141 0.67 -17.37 1.32
CA ALA A 141 1.19 -16.05 0.97
C ALA A 141 1.93 -15.39 2.13
N LEU A 142 3.00 -14.65 1.83
CA LEU A 142 3.65 -13.74 2.79
C LEU A 142 3.10 -12.34 2.58
N VAL A 143 2.28 -11.88 3.52
CA VAL A 143 1.64 -10.56 3.45
C VAL A 143 2.06 -9.69 4.62
N PRO A 144 2.08 -8.36 4.48
CA PRO A 144 2.32 -7.48 5.61
C PRO A 144 1.26 -7.63 6.70
N ARG A 145 1.66 -7.50 7.96
CA ARG A 145 0.77 -7.70 9.12
C ARG A 145 -0.47 -6.82 9.09
N SER A 146 -0.38 -5.62 8.50
CA SER A 146 -1.52 -4.72 8.34
C SER A 146 -2.57 -5.27 7.39
N VAL A 147 -2.18 -5.94 6.31
CA VAL A 147 -3.10 -6.64 5.40
C VAL A 147 -3.91 -7.69 6.17
N ALA A 148 -3.25 -8.52 6.97
CA ALA A 148 -3.93 -9.53 7.79
C ALA A 148 -4.95 -8.93 8.79
N ARG A 149 -4.74 -7.69 9.24
CA ARG A 149 -5.68 -6.98 10.13
C ARG A 149 -6.90 -6.44 9.37
N TYR A 150 -6.69 -5.90 8.17
CA TYR A 150 -7.76 -5.28 7.38
C TYR A 150 -8.59 -6.29 6.57
N TYR A 151 -8.00 -7.44 6.22
CA TYR A 151 -8.62 -8.46 5.38
C TYR A 151 -8.74 -9.78 6.14
N SER A 152 -9.33 -9.73 7.34
CA SER A 152 -9.58 -10.93 8.14
C SER A 152 -10.78 -11.71 7.61
N ARG A 153 -10.65 -13.04 7.60
CA ARG A 153 -11.69 -13.97 7.17
C ARG A 153 -11.64 -15.25 8.01
N PRO A 154 -12.76 -15.95 8.21
CA PRO A 154 -12.80 -17.15 9.05
C PRO A 154 -12.08 -18.36 8.44
N ASP A 155 -11.97 -18.42 7.12
CA ASP A 155 -11.32 -19.49 6.36
C ASP A 155 -9.80 -19.29 6.17
N LEU A 156 -9.26 -18.21 6.74
CA LEU A 156 -7.84 -17.88 6.68
C LEU A 156 -7.25 -17.70 8.09
N VAL A 157 -6.00 -18.14 8.23
CA VAL A 157 -5.23 -17.99 9.45
C VAL A 157 -3.93 -17.29 9.14
N HIS A 158 -3.59 -16.28 9.96
CA HIS A 158 -2.37 -15.51 9.82
C HIS A 158 -1.39 -15.84 10.95
N ARG A 159 -0.13 -16.11 10.61
CA ARG A 159 0.94 -16.40 11.59
C ARG A 159 2.16 -15.53 11.38
N PRO A 160 2.68 -14.87 12.45
CA PRO A 160 3.91 -14.11 12.37
C PRO A 160 5.07 -14.97 11.85
N VAL A 161 5.83 -14.45 10.89
CA VAL A 161 7.08 -15.05 10.42
C VAL A 161 8.23 -14.27 11.04
N THR A 162 8.94 -14.88 11.99
CA THR A 162 9.80 -14.13 12.92
C THR A 162 11.13 -13.68 12.32
N ASP A 163 11.56 -14.32 11.25
CA ASP A 163 12.80 -14.09 10.50
C ASP A 163 12.54 -13.52 9.09
N ALA A 164 11.30 -13.12 8.80
CA ALA A 164 10.98 -12.42 7.57
C ALA A 164 11.47 -10.97 7.59
N VAL A 165 12.00 -10.51 6.46
CA VAL A 165 12.42 -9.11 6.29
C VAL A 165 11.19 -8.21 6.35
N SER A 166 11.25 -7.17 7.18
CA SER A 166 10.17 -6.19 7.26
C SER A 166 10.23 -5.23 6.07
N HIS A 167 9.07 -4.81 5.59
CA HIS A 167 8.97 -3.83 4.49
C HIS A 167 8.97 -2.43 5.07
N GLU A 168 9.90 -1.58 4.64
CA GLU A 168 9.82 -0.16 4.96
C GLU A 168 8.65 0.48 4.22
N THR A 169 7.87 1.29 4.93
CA THR A 169 6.75 2.04 4.37
C THR A 169 7.12 3.51 4.26
N CYS A 170 6.71 4.16 3.17
CA CYS A 170 7.02 5.56 2.92
C CYS A 170 5.83 6.31 2.30
N LEU A 171 5.86 7.63 2.46
CA LEU A 171 5.17 8.56 1.57
C LEU A 171 6.06 8.85 0.38
N ALA A 172 5.49 9.05 -0.80
CA ALA A 172 6.24 9.36 -2.01
C ALA A 172 5.51 10.41 -2.88
N VAL A 173 6.28 11.31 -3.49
CA VAL A 173 5.84 12.27 -4.52
C VAL A 173 6.86 12.36 -5.64
N VAL A 174 6.49 12.87 -6.81
CA VAL A 174 7.46 13.21 -7.86
C VAL A 174 8.23 14.47 -7.45
N GLU A 175 9.57 14.41 -7.48
CA GLU A 175 10.46 15.44 -6.90
C GLU A 175 10.29 16.82 -7.53
N ASP A 176 10.14 16.90 -8.86
CA ASP A 176 10.05 18.18 -9.58
C ASP A 176 8.64 18.83 -9.57
N ARG A 177 7.70 18.29 -8.79
CA ARG A 177 6.33 18.83 -8.73
C ARG A 177 6.28 20.10 -7.89
N ARG A 178 5.94 21.22 -8.54
CA ARG A 178 5.85 22.56 -7.91
C ARG A 178 4.51 22.87 -7.23
N GLN A 179 3.58 21.91 -7.17
CA GLN A 179 2.28 22.14 -6.53
C GLN A 179 2.42 22.15 -5.00
N GLN A 180 2.21 23.31 -4.36
CA GLN A 180 2.41 23.49 -2.92
C GLN A 180 1.59 22.52 -2.06
N HIS A 181 0.33 22.28 -2.43
CA HIS A 181 -0.56 21.37 -1.69
C HIS A 181 -0.06 19.92 -1.61
N LEU A 182 0.85 19.48 -2.49
CA LEU A 182 1.48 18.15 -2.39
C LEU A 182 2.45 18.08 -1.20
N TRP A 183 3.26 19.13 -1.06
CA TRP A 183 4.24 19.27 0.01
C TRP A 183 3.55 19.52 1.35
N ASP A 184 2.47 20.30 1.35
CA ASP A 184 1.62 20.48 2.54
C ASP A 184 1.03 19.13 2.98
N PHE A 185 0.51 18.32 2.04
CA PHE A 185 0.00 16.98 2.37
C PHE A 185 1.10 16.09 2.95
N LEU A 186 2.30 16.06 2.37
CA LEU A 186 3.42 15.30 2.93
C LEU A 186 3.75 15.69 4.37
N ALA A 187 3.79 16.99 4.66
CA ALA A 187 4.08 17.50 6.00
C ALA A 187 2.97 17.10 6.99
N VAL A 188 1.71 17.33 6.65
CA VAL A 188 0.55 16.95 7.48
C VAL A 188 0.51 15.44 7.71
N ALA A 189 0.74 14.65 6.66
CA ALA A 189 0.76 13.20 6.74
C ALA A 189 1.90 12.69 7.63
N ALA A 190 3.12 13.20 7.47
CA ALA A 190 4.26 12.81 8.28
C ALA A 190 4.03 13.15 9.76
N GLN A 191 3.52 14.34 10.08
CA GLN A 191 3.20 14.74 11.45
C GLN A 191 2.11 13.86 12.06
N ALA A 192 1.03 13.61 11.32
CA ALA A 192 -0.09 12.79 11.76
C ALA A 192 0.32 11.31 11.99
N LEU A 193 1.37 10.83 11.32
CA LEU A 193 1.89 9.48 11.47
C LEU A 193 2.98 9.39 12.56
N ALA A 194 3.82 10.40 12.71
CA ALA A 194 4.84 10.48 13.76
C ALA A 194 4.25 10.49 15.19
N GLY A 195 3.05 11.04 15.38
CA GLY A 195 2.32 10.99 16.65
C GLY A 195 1.84 9.60 17.06
N ARG A 196 2.04 8.57 16.23
CA ARG A 196 1.73 7.17 16.50
C ARG A 196 3.02 6.38 16.59
N CYS A 197 3.61 6.37 17.78
CA CYS A 197 4.57 5.32 18.12
C CYS A 197 3.84 3.95 18.00
N PRO A 198 4.42 2.94 17.34
CA PRO A 198 3.79 1.63 17.14
C PRO A 198 3.51 0.85 18.42
#